data_AF-A0A3P7ZNJ6-F1
#
_entry.id   AF-A0A3P7ZNJ6-F1
#
_cell.length_a   1.000
_cell.length_b   1.000
_cell.length_c   1.000
_cell.angle_alpha   90.00
_cell.angle_beta   90.00
_cell.angle_gamma   90.00
#
_symmetry.space_group_name_H-M   'P 1'
#
loop_
_entity.id
_entity.type
_entity.pdbx_description
1 polymer ?
#
loop_
_entity_poly.entity_id
_entity_poly.type
_entity_poly.pdbx_seq_one_letter_code
_entity_poly.pdbx_strand_id
1 'polypeptide(L)'
;MKCYHIDKDSYLLIALKHCRIISSVKIWFADATFAGKVLKKLKQAKIRMRCLDLYPYNTEKALEQAFSSFPDLTGMTMRPHGQEYFWSGLDMYSFPKFTKMDTLMLDGFNISELHIKFY
;
A
#
# COMPACT_ATOMS: atom_id res chain seq x y z
N MET A 1 -3.10 8.43 -21.33
CA MET A 1 -2.73 7.43 -20.29
C MET A 1 -2.43 6.11 -20.99
N LYS A 2 -1.27 5.49 -20.76
CA LYS A 2 -0.97 4.15 -21.31
C LYS A 2 -1.20 3.12 -20.21
N CYS A 3 -2.09 2.17 -20.46
CA CYS A 3 -2.32 1.03 -19.58
C CYS A 3 -1.62 -0.18 -20.18
N TYR A 4 -0.86 -0.89 -19.35
CA TYR A 4 -0.18 -2.13 -19.76
C TYR A 4 -0.77 -3.26 -18.94
N HIS A 5 -1.28 -4.28 -19.65
CA HIS A 5 -1.68 -5.52 -19.01
C HIS A 5 -0.46 -6.40 -18.79
N ILE A 6 -0.29 -6.91 -17.57
CA ILE A 6 0.83 -7.75 -17.19
C ILE A 6 0.29 -9.02 -16.54
N ASP A 7 0.44 -10.15 -17.22
CA ASP A 7 -0.09 -11.44 -16.77
C ASP A 7 0.80 -12.16 -15.75
N LYS A 8 2.06 -11.73 -15.62
CA LYS A 8 3.07 -12.32 -14.73
C LYS A 8 3.78 -11.24 -13.93
N ASP A 9 3.85 -11.41 -12.61
CA ASP A 9 4.52 -10.49 -11.70
C ASP A 9 6.01 -10.27 -12.05
N SER A 10 6.67 -11.25 -12.69
CA SER A 10 8.05 -11.13 -13.17
C SER A 10 8.25 -10.03 -14.22
N TYR A 11 7.23 -9.73 -15.04
CA TYR A 11 7.33 -8.66 -16.04
C TYR A 11 7.31 -7.27 -15.41
N LEU A 12 6.81 -7.13 -14.18
CA LEU A 12 6.91 -5.87 -13.45
C LEU A 12 8.37 -5.46 -13.24
N LEU A 13 9.28 -6.42 -12.97
CA LEU A 13 10.72 -6.13 -12.85
C LEU A 13 11.31 -5.61 -14.17
N ILE A 14 10.87 -6.16 -15.30
CA ILE A 14 11.32 -5.72 -16.63
C ILE A 14 10.84 -4.30 -16.91
N ALA A 15 9.58 -3.99 -16.58
CA ALA A 15 9.02 -2.66 -16.73
C ALA A 15 9.74 -1.63 -15.85
N LEU A 16 10.11 -2.02 -14.63
CA LEU A 16 10.74 -1.16 -13.64
C LEU A 16 12.27 -1.05 -13.77
N LYS A 17 12.93 -1.78 -14.68
CA LYS A 17 14.41 -1.84 -14.75
C LYS A 17 15.09 -0.48 -14.89
N HIS A 18 14.38 0.50 -15.47
CA HIS A 18 14.86 1.86 -15.70
C HIS A 18 14.32 2.87 -14.69
N CYS A 19 13.41 2.45 -13.82
CA CYS A 19 12.85 3.28 -12.76
C CYS A 19 13.71 3.10 -11.51
N ARG A 20 14.34 4.16 -10.99
CA ARG A 20 15.06 4.12 -9.70
C ARG A 20 14.31 4.83 -8.59
N ILE A 21 13.55 5.86 -8.95
CA ILE A 21 12.78 6.68 -8.03
C ILE A 21 11.36 6.76 -8.61
N ILE A 22 10.38 6.45 -7.78
CA ILE A 22 8.96 6.60 -8.11
C ILE A 22 8.35 7.49 -7.04
N SER A 23 7.70 8.57 -7.47
CA SER A 23 7.07 9.52 -6.55
C SER A 23 5.89 8.89 -5.82
N SER A 24 5.02 8.18 -6.54
CA SER A 24 3.84 7.52 -6.01
C SER A 24 3.57 6.21 -6.73
N VAL A 25 3.19 5.18 -5.97
CA VAL A 25 2.60 3.94 -6.49
C VAL A 25 1.20 3.82 -5.92
N LYS A 26 0.24 3.45 -6.77
CA LYS A 26 -1.14 3.15 -6.36
C LYS A 26 -1.42 1.67 -6.60
N ILE A 27 -1.97 0.99 -5.60
CA ILE A 27 -2.29 -0.44 -5.68
C ILE A 27 -3.77 -0.64 -5.36
N TRP A 28 -4.55 -0.99 -6.37
CA TRP A 28 -5.92 -1.48 -6.24
C TRP A 28 -5.91 -3.01 -6.19
N PHE A 29 -6.50 -3.59 -5.15
CA PHE A 29 -6.45 -5.04 -4.96
C PHE A 29 -7.60 -5.58 -4.10
N ALA A 30 -8.17 -6.72 -4.52
CA ALA A 30 -9.11 -7.49 -3.71
C ALA A 30 -8.42 -8.40 -2.69
N ASP A 31 -7.18 -8.82 -2.99
CA ASP A 31 -6.41 -9.78 -2.19
C ASP A 31 -5.06 -9.19 -1.80
N ALA A 32 -4.75 -9.18 -0.50
CA ALA A 32 -3.46 -8.72 0.02
C ALA A 32 -2.27 -9.51 -0.56
N THR A 33 -2.47 -10.77 -0.98
CA THR A 33 -1.43 -11.56 -1.67
C THR A 33 -0.93 -10.86 -2.94
N PHE A 34 -1.85 -10.20 -3.68
CA PHE A 34 -1.48 -9.43 -4.87
C PHE A 34 -0.65 -8.20 -4.51
N ALA A 35 -1.10 -7.42 -3.51
CA ALA A 35 -0.36 -6.25 -3.04
C ALA A 35 1.06 -6.62 -2.59
N GLY A 36 1.21 -7.72 -1.84
CA GLY A 36 2.51 -8.22 -1.39
C GLY A 36 3.43 -8.63 -2.54
N LYS A 37 2.91 -9.26 -3.59
CA LYS A 37 3.69 -9.56 -4.80
C LYS A 37 4.21 -8.28 -5.46
N VAL A 38 3.35 -7.29 -5.65
CA VAL A 38 3.72 -5.99 -6.25
C VAL A 38 4.80 -5.29 -5.41
N LEU A 39 4.58 -5.16 -4.11
CA LEU A 39 5.53 -4.54 -3.18
C LEU A 39 6.88 -5.26 -3.15
N LYS A 40 6.87 -6.60 -3.14
CA LYS A 40 8.08 -7.42 -3.22
C LYS A 40 8.85 -7.16 -4.51
N LYS A 41 8.18 -7.03 -5.67
CA LYS A 41 8.85 -6.71 -6.94
C LYS A 41 9.42 -5.30 -6.96
N LEU A 42 8.70 -4.31 -6.43
CA LEU A 42 9.21 -2.94 -6.29
C LEU A 42 10.47 -2.91 -5.42
N LYS A 43 10.47 -3.64 -4.29
CA LYS A 43 11.64 -3.80 -3.42
C LYS A 43 12.80 -4.49 -4.15
N GLN A 44 12.53 -5.58 -4.87
CA GLN A 44 13.53 -6.31 -5.67
C GLN A 44 14.16 -5.43 -6.76
N ALA A 45 13.36 -4.57 -7.39
CA ALA A 45 13.83 -3.59 -8.37
C ALA A 45 14.61 -2.42 -7.75
N LYS A 46 14.78 -2.38 -6.41
CA LYS A 46 15.46 -1.31 -5.66
C LYS A 46 14.83 0.06 -5.90
N ILE A 47 13.51 0.10 -6.08
CA ILE A 47 12.76 1.35 -6.19
C ILE A 47 12.85 2.12 -4.89
N ARG A 48 13.21 3.40 -4.97
CA ARG A 48 12.96 4.35 -3.89
C ARG A 48 11.57 4.95 -4.11
N MET A 49 10.67 4.67 -3.18
CA MET A 49 9.29 5.15 -3.21
C MET A 49 9.07 6.19 -2.11
N ARG A 50 8.42 7.30 -2.44
CA ARG A 50 8.04 8.31 -1.45
C ARG A 50 6.62 8.08 -0.92
N CYS A 51 5.67 7.94 -1.84
CA CYS A 51 4.26 7.80 -1.51
C CYS A 51 3.67 6.46 -1.96
N LEU A 52 2.80 5.88 -1.14
CA LEU A 52 2.05 4.67 -1.44
C LEU A 52 0.55 4.88 -1.22
N ASP A 53 -0.25 4.64 -2.25
CA ASP A 53 -1.70 4.65 -2.14
C ASP A 53 -2.23 3.20 -2.15
N LEU A 54 -2.87 2.77 -1.06
CA LEU A 54 -3.43 1.42 -0.91
C LEU A 54 -4.96 1.46 -0.91
N TYR A 55 -5.57 0.50 -1.60
CA TYR A 55 -7.01 0.36 -1.65
C TYR A 55 -7.44 -1.05 -1.24
N PRO A 56 -7.42 -1.35 0.07
CA PRO A 56 -7.62 -2.70 0.57
C PRO A 56 -9.11 -3.07 0.73
N TYR A 57 -9.40 -4.36 0.67
CA TYR A 57 -10.58 -4.96 1.32
C TYR A 57 -10.26 -5.50 2.73
N ASN A 58 -8.97 -5.62 3.06
CA ASN A 58 -8.46 -5.99 4.39
C ASN A 58 -7.17 -5.21 4.69
N THR A 59 -7.17 -4.48 5.80
CA THR A 59 -6.18 -3.46 6.14
C THR A 59 -4.85 -4.04 6.63
N GLU A 60 -4.88 -5.04 7.51
CA GLU A 60 -3.73 -5.44 8.32
C GLU A 60 -2.61 -6.07 7.49
N LYS A 61 -2.97 -7.05 6.65
CA LYS A 61 -1.99 -7.75 5.80
C LYS A 61 -1.34 -6.80 4.79
N ALA A 62 -2.09 -5.84 4.27
CA ALA A 62 -1.57 -4.87 3.33
C ALA A 62 -0.55 -3.93 3.99
N LEU A 63 -0.85 -3.46 5.20
CA LEU A 63 0.04 -2.63 6.00
C LEU A 63 1.32 -3.36 6.39
N GLU A 64 1.22 -4.60 6.86
CA GLU A 64 2.38 -5.43 7.24
C GLU A 64 3.34 -5.60 6.05
N GLN A 65 2.80 -5.90 4.87
CA GLN A 65 3.60 -6.08 3.65
C GLN A 65 4.22 -4.76 3.16
N ALA A 66 3.46 -3.66 3.24
CA ALA A 66 3.96 -2.33 2.91
C ALA A 66 5.12 -1.93 3.83
N PHE A 67 4.97 -2.12 5.13
CA PHE A 67 6.01 -1.83 6.12
C PHE A 67 7.25 -2.71 5.96
N SER A 68 7.07 -4.03 5.78
CA SER A 68 8.18 -4.96 5.51
C SER A 68 8.96 -4.61 4.24
N SER A 69 8.29 -4.01 3.26
CA SER A 69 8.92 -3.65 1.98
C SER A 69 9.54 -2.25 1.99
N PHE A 70 8.86 -1.28 2.59
CA PHE A 70 9.18 0.15 2.55
C PHE A 70 8.93 0.81 3.92
N PRO A 71 9.75 0.53 4.95
CA PRO A 71 9.55 1.08 6.30
C PRO A 71 9.80 2.60 6.39
N ASP A 72 10.43 3.16 5.35
CA ASP A 72 10.89 4.55 5.24
C ASP A 72 9.96 5.43 4.39
N LEU A 73 8.71 5.02 4.17
CA LEU A 73 7.74 5.83 3.42
C LEU A 73 7.53 7.19 4.08
N THR A 74 7.42 8.22 3.25
CA THR A 74 7.12 9.59 3.71
C THR A 74 5.65 9.91 3.60
N GLY A 75 4.96 9.32 2.61
CA GLY A 75 3.53 9.51 2.39
C GLY A 75 2.77 8.20 2.26
N MET A 76 1.57 8.13 2.83
CA MET A 76 0.62 7.06 2.57
C MET A 76 -0.81 7.58 2.48
N THR A 77 -1.53 7.12 1.45
CA THR A 77 -2.98 7.23 1.38
C THR A 77 -3.57 5.84 1.47
N MET A 78 -4.63 5.68 2.26
CA MET A 78 -5.42 4.46 2.23
C MET A 78 -6.89 4.79 2.07
N ARG A 79 -7.60 3.96 1.29
CA ARG A 79 -9.06 4.02 1.16
C ARG A 79 -9.62 2.64 0.86
N PRO A 80 -10.53 2.07 1.66
CA PRO A 80 -11.09 0.77 1.38
C PRO A 80 -11.78 0.72 0.01
N HIS A 81 -11.65 -0.41 -0.66
CA HIS A 81 -12.30 -0.63 -1.95
C HIS A 81 -13.69 -1.25 -1.71
N GLY A 82 -14.71 -0.77 -2.41
CA GLY A 82 -16.07 -1.33 -2.33
C GLY A 82 -17.09 -0.31 -1.80
N GLN A 83 -18.32 -0.39 -2.30
CA GLN A 83 -19.42 0.50 -1.88
C GLN A 83 -19.90 0.17 -0.47
N GLU A 84 -19.69 -1.07 -0.02
CA GLU A 84 -20.04 -1.55 1.31
C GLU A 84 -19.37 -0.74 2.42
N TYR A 85 -18.14 -0.27 2.20
CA TYR A 85 -17.38 0.53 3.17
C TYR A 85 -17.70 2.03 3.09
N PHE A 86 -18.48 2.47 2.09
CA PHE A 86 -18.80 3.90 1.92
C PHE A 86 -19.52 4.49 3.13
N TRP A 87 -20.47 3.74 3.70
CA TRP A 87 -21.22 4.16 4.89
C TRP A 87 -20.72 3.53 6.18
N SER A 88 -20.13 2.34 6.10
CA SER A 88 -19.78 1.54 7.28
C SER A 88 -18.32 1.72 7.72
N GLY A 89 -17.44 2.17 6.83
CA GLY A 89 -16.00 2.17 7.04
C GLY A 89 -15.38 0.77 7.09
N LEU A 90 -14.05 0.69 7.00
CA LEU A 90 -13.29 -0.54 7.25
C LEU A 90 -12.56 -0.41 8.59
N ASP A 91 -12.70 -1.42 9.44
CA ASP A 91 -12.02 -1.43 10.73
C ASP A 91 -10.49 -1.52 10.57
N MET A 92 -9.78 -0.75 11.39
CA MET A 92 -8.33 -0.78 11.49
C MET A 92 -7.91 -0.90 12.96
N TYR A 93 -7.26 -2.01 13.30
CA TYR A 93 -6.86 -2.30 14.69
C TYR A 93 -5.37 -2.05 14.94
N SER A 94 -4.55 -1.90 13.90
CA SER A 94 -3.12 -1.65 14.08
C SER A 94 -2.54 -0.89 12.89
N PHE A 95 -1.47 -0.14 13.16
CA PHE A 95 -0.77 0.60 12.13
C PHE A 95 0.74 0.60 12.41
N PRO A 96 1.59 0.12 11.49
CA PRO A 96 3.02 0.06 11.73
C PRO A 96 3.66 1.46 11.77
N LYS A 97 4.69 1.63 12.59
CA LYS A 97 5.40 2.90 12.74
C LYS A 97 6.44 3.08 11.63
N PHE A 98 6.01 3.67 10.52
CA PHE A 98 6.92 4.15 9.49
C PHE A 98 7.79 5.30 10.02
N THR A 99 9.11 5.17 9.93
CA THR A 99 10.05 6.06 10.62
C THR A 99 10.14 7.46 10.00
N LYS A 100 9.76 7.60 8.73
CA LYS A 100 9.87 8.84 7.94
C LYS A 100 8.51 9.40 7.50
N MET A 101 7.41 8.83 7.98
CA MET A 101 6.06 9.24 7.57
C MET A 101 5.78 10.67 8.04
N ASP A 102 5.58 11.57 7.09
CA ASP A 102 5.17 12.96 7.33
C ASP A 102 3.71 13.22 6.92
N THR A 103 3.17 12.38 6.02
CA THR A 103 1.84 12.54 5.46
C THR A 103 1.08 11.21 5.50
N LEU A 104 -0.01 11.16 6.28
CA LEU A 104 -0.91 10.01 6.33
C LEU A 104 -2.35 10.46 6.06
N MET A 105 -3.00 9.87 5.06
CA MET A 105 -4.41 10.08 4.76
C MET A 105 -5.16 8.74 4.83
N LEU A 106 -6.11 8.64 5.76
CA LEU A 106 -6.97 7.48 5.93
C LEU A 106 -8.42 7.90 5.65
N ASP A 107 -8.98 7.43 4.53
CA ASP A 107 -10.33 7.75 4.09
C ASP A 107 -11.23 6.51 4.20
N GLY A 108 -12.34 6.60 4.92
CA GLY A 108 -13.28 5.49 5.09
C GLY A 108 -12.82 4.38 6.04
N PHE A 109 -12.00 4.69 7.04
CA PHE A 109 -11.61 3.72 8.09
C PHE A 109 -12.28 4.04 9.42
N ASN A 110 -12.69 2.99 10.13
CA ASN A 110 -13.08 3.08 11.52
C ASN A 110 -11.84 2.94 12.40
N ILE A 111 -11.50 4.02 13.10
CA ILE A 111 -10.37 4.09 14.01
C ILE A 111 -10.94 4.35 15.41
N SER A 112 -10.81 3.39 16.32
CA SER A 112 -11.20 3.58 17.72
C SER A 112 -9.97 3.86 18.58
N GLU A 113 -10.03 4.92 19.39
CA GLU A 113 -8.93 5.37 20.29
C GLU A 113 -8.49 4.30 21.29
N LEU A 114 -9.33 3.29 21.57
CA LEU A 114 -9.01 2.20 22.47
C LEU A 114 -8.05 1.16 21.86
N HIS A 115 -7.84 1.13 20.53
CA HIS A 115 -7.33 -0.08 19.87
C HIS A 115 -6.22 0.06 18.82
N ILE A 116 -5.91 1.23 18.24
CA ILE A 116 -4.76 1.28 17.32
C ILE A 116 -3.44 1.17 18.08
N LYS A 117 -2.84 -0.02 18.02
CA LYS A 117 -1.47 -0.23 18.43
C LYS A 117 -0.54 0.17 17.29
N PHE A 118 0.29 1.18 17.55
CA PHE A 118 1.46 1.44 16.73
C PHE A 118 2.55 0.44 17.11
N TYR A 119 3.07 -0.30 16.12
CA TYR A 119 4.10 -1.33 16.30
C TYR A 119 5.28 -1.12 15.36
#